data_AF-A0A9D7DGM0-F1
#
_entry.id   AF-A0A9D7DGM0-F1
#
_cell.length_a   1.000
_cell.length_b   1.000
_cell.length_c   1.000
_cell.angle_alpha   90.00
_cell.angle_beta   90.00
_cell.angle_gamma   90.00
#
_symmetry.space_group_name_H-M   'P 1'
#
loop_
_entity.id
_entity.type
_entity.pdbx_description
1 polymer ?
#
loop_
_entity_poly.entity_id
_entity_poly.type
_entity_poly.pdbx_seq_one_letter_code
_entity_poly.pdbx_strand_id
1 'polypeptide(L)'
;MTAAARTDEGDRRRHAAGLAWWCSEPDAEQSHAINKGLERATGEVFGWLNSDDVLLPGALQRIGETFAADPNLLVLSGARVFRSETGDRAAAGRCRT
;
A
#
# COMPACT_ATOMS: atom_id res chain seq x y z
N MET A 1 32.80 11.22 0.28
CA MET A 1 31.69 11.55 1.19
C MET A 1 30.57 10.57 0.89
N THR A 2 30.62 9.40 1.54
CA THR A 2 29.71 8.28 1.26
C THR A 2 28.39 8.55 1.95
N ALA A 3 27.31 8.73 1.18
CA ALA A 3 25.97 8.71 1.76
C ALA A 3 25.81 7.34 2.43
N ALA A 4 25.67 7.31 3.76
CA ALA A 4 25.29 6.11 4.47
C ALA A 4 23.96 5.64 3.86
N ALA A 5 23.99 4.50 3.17
CA ALA A 5 22.79 3.84 2.70
C ALA A 5 21.88 3.65 3.92
N ARG A 6 20.67 4.23 3.87
CA ARG A 6 19.66 3.95 4.89
C ARG A 6 19.44 2.44 4.88
N THR A 7 19.59 1.80 6.02
CA THR A 7 19.22 0.40 6.15
C THR A 7 17.70 0.34 6.16
N ASP A 8 17.12 -0.56 5.36
CA ASP A 8 15.66 -0.80 5.26
C ASP A 8 15.03 -1.01 6.65
N GLU A 9 15.73 -1.70 7.55
CA GLU A 9 15.33 -1.88 8.94
C GLU A 9 15.20 -0.56 9.74
N GLY A 10 16.05 0.44 9.46
CA GLY A 10 16.00 1.75 10.12
C GLY A 10 14.78 2.57 9.71
N ASP A 11 14.38 2.49 8.44
CA ASP A 11 13.19 3.18 7.92
C ASP A 11 11.89 2.53 8.45
N ARG A 12 11.82 1.20 8.51
CA ARG A 12 10.66 0.48 9.09
C ARG A 12 10.42 0.88 10.55
N ARG A 13 11.48 0.90 11.37
CA ARG A 13 11.40 1.31 12.78
C ARG A 13 10.93 2.75 12.97
N ARG A 14 11.33 3.64 12.07
CA ARG A 14 10.89 5.04 12.11
C ARG A 14 9.37 5.17 11.93
N HIS A 15 8.76 4.29 11.15
CA HIS A 15 7.32 4.31 10.85
C HIS A 15 6.48 3.39 11.75
N ALA A 16 7.12 2.57 12.59
CA ALA A 16 6.46 1.58 13.45
C ALA A 16 5.31 2.15 14.30
N ALA A 17 5.43 3.38 14.79
CA ALA A 17 4.39 4.02 15.60
C ALA A 17 3.07 4.28 14.83
N GLY A 18 3.13 4.36 13.50
CA GLY A 18 1.95 4.54 12.64
C GLY A 18 1.36 3.24 12.11
N LEU A 19 1.95 2.09 12.45
CA LEU A 19 1.51 0.77 12.01
C LEU A 19 0.87 0.02 13.17
N ALA A 20 -0.29 -0.58 12.94
CA ALA A 20 -0.92 -1.44 13.94
C ALA A 20 -0.03 -2.66 14.27
N TRP A 21 0.75 -3.13 13.30
CA TRP A 21 1.68 -4.25 13.44
C TRP A 21 2.73 -4.23 12.33
N TRP A 22 3.94 -4.74 12.62
CA TRP A 22 5.00 -5.01 11.64
C TRP A 22 5.95 -6.11 12.15
N CYS A 23 6.70 -6.72 11.23
CA CYS A 23 7.80 -7.65 11.53
C CYS A 23 8.94 -7.52 10.49
N SER A 24 10.09 -8.13 10.80
CA SER A 24 11.25 -8.23 9.91
C SER A 24 11.86 -9.62 10.10
N GLU A 25 11.79 -10.45 9.06
CA GLU A 25 12.19 -11.86 9.09
C GLU A 25 12.63 -12.28 7.67
N PRO A 26 13.27 -13.44 7.47
CA PRO A 26 13.65 -13.89 6.14
C PRO A 26 12.46 -13.96 5.19
N ASP A 27 12.65 -13.44 3.97
CA ASP A 27 11.63 -13.46 2.95
C ASP A 27 11.34 -14.89 2.50
N ALA A 28 10.05 -15.23 2.42
CA ALA A 28 9.59 -16.47 1.80
C ALA A 28 8.95 -16.20 0.43
N GLU A 29 8.19 -15.10 0.31
CA GLU A 29 7.55 -14.58 -0.91
C GLU A 29 6.58 -13.43 -0.57
N GLN A 30 6.07 -12.73 -1.59
CA GLN A 30 5.12 -11.63 -1.42
C GLN A 30 3.77 -12.09 -0.84
N SER A 31 3.23 -13.21 -1.33
CA SER A 31 1.95 -13.77 -0.85
C SER A 31 1.99 -14.09 0.65
N HIS A 32 3.12 -14.60 1.13
CA HIS A 32 3.33 -14.88 2.55
C HIS A 32 3.27 -13.59 3.39
N ALA A 33 3.88 -12.50 2.94
CA ALA A 33 3.82 -11.21 3.61
C ALA A 33 2.38 -10.64 3.64
N ILE A 34 1.68 -10.70 2.50
CA ILE A 34 0.28 -10.27 2.38
C ILE A 34 -0.61 -11.06 3.36
N ASN A 35 -0.48 -12.40 3.39
CA ASN A 35 -1.29 -13.26 4.24
C ASN A 35 -1.10 -12.95 5.73
N LYS A 36 0.14 -12.72 6.21
CA LYS A 36 0.38 -12.33 7.62
C LYS A 36 -0.30 -11.02 8.01
N GLY A 37 -0.31 -10.06 7.08
CA GLY A 37 -1.00 -8.79 7.27
C GLY A 37 -2.52 -8.98 7.33
N LEU A 38 -3.08 -9.75 6.39
CA LEU A 38 -4.51 -10.04 6.31
C LEU A 38 -5.03 -10.82 7.53
N GLU A 39 -4.28 -11.80 8.04
CA GLU A 39 -4.62 -12.55 9.27
C GLU A 39 -4.79 -11.65 10.51
N ARG A 40 -4.19 -10.45 10.50
CA ARG A 40 -4.23 -9.48 11.60
C ARG A 40 -5.18 -8.32 11.34
N ALA A 41 -5.63 -8.15 10.11
CA ALA A 41 -6.51 -7.07 9.74
C ALA A 41 -7.91 -7.30 10.33
N THR A 42 -8.48 -6.26 10.93
CA THR A 42 -9.77 -6.30 11.63
C THR A 42 -10.88 -5.57 10.87
N GLY A 43 -10.57 -4.98 9.71
CA GLY A 43 -11.53 -4.25 8.89
C GLY A 43 -12.39 -5.16 8.02
N GLU A 44 -13.54 -4.64 7.59
CA GLU A 44 -14.46 -5.34 6.67
C GLU A 44 -14.04 -5.22 5.20
N VAL A 45 -13.28 -4.16 4.89
CA VAL A 45 -12.72 -3.90 3.56
C VAL A 45 -11.23 -4.22 3.58
N PHE A 46 -10.82 -5.16 2.72
CA PHE A 46 -9.43 -5.56 2.57
C PHE A 46 -8.80 -4.95 1.32
N GLY A 47 -7.52 -4.61 1.42
CA GLY A 47 -6.69 -4.16 0.32
C GLY A 47 -5.22 -4.31 0.68
N TRP A 48 -4.36 -4.41 -0.34
CA TRP A 48 -2.91 -4.40 -0.17
C TRP A 48 -2.31 -3.27 -1.00
N LEU A 49 -1.18 -2.73 -0.54
CA LEU A 49 -0.41 -1.71 -1.22
C LEU A 49 1.04 -2.17 -1.29
N ASN A 50 1.63 -2.14 -2.49
CA ASN A 50 3.04 -2.51 -2.65
C ASN A 50 3.95 -1.46 -2.00
N SER A 51 5.19 -1.86 -1.66
CA SER A 51 6.14 -1.00 -0.94
C SER A 51 6.66 0.18 -1.75
N ASP A 52 6.57 0.11 -3.08
CA ASP A 52 6.95 1.15 -4.03
C ASP A 52 5.77 2.04 -4.47
N ASP A 53 4.55 1.71 -4.05
CA ASP A 53 3.33 2.42 -4.38
C ASP A 53 2.90 3.40 -3.28
N VAL A 54 2.11 4.41 -3.67
CA VAL A 54 1.47 5.35 -2.74
C VAL A 54 0.02 5.58 -3.12
N LEU A 55 -0.85 5.70 -2.12
CA LEU A 55 -2.22 6.13 -2.33
C LEU A 55 -2.29 7.64 -2.55
N LEU A 56 -3.12 8.07 -3.50
CA LEU A 56 -3.38 9.49 -3.73
C LEU A 56 -4.23 10.07 -2.58
N PRO A 57 -4.13 11.39 -2.31
CA PRO A 57 -4.98 12.05 -1.33
C PRO A 57 -6.46 11.75 -1.57
N GLY A 58 -7.19 11.40 -0.51
CA GLY A 58 -8.62 11.06 -0.57
C GLY A 58 -8.94 9.63 -1.04
N ALA A 59 -7.95 8.82 -1.45
CA ALA A 59 -8.21 7.47 -1.95
C ALA A 59 -8.92 6.58 -0.92
N LEU A 60 -8.44 6.52 0.33
CA LEU A 60 -9.06 5.72 1.39
C LEU A 60 -10.47 6.19 1.73
N GLN A 61 -10.70 7.51 1.78
CA GLN A 61 -12.02 8.07 2.00
C GLN A 61 -12.99 7.64 0.89
N ARG A 62 -12.56 7.76 -0.37
CA ARG A 62 -13.36 7.36 -1.52
C ARG A 62 -13.69 5.87 -1.50
N ILE A 63 -12.73 5.02 -1.11
CA ILE A 63 -12.94 3.58 -0.94
C ILE A 63 -14.03 3.32 0.10
N GLY A 64 -13.88 3.89 1.30
CA GLY A 64 -14.86 3.72 2.39
C GLY A 64 -16.26 4.19 2.02
N GLU A 65 -16.39 5.37 1.41
CA GLU A 65 -17.68 5.89 0.93
C GLU A 65 -18.33 5.00 -0.13
N THR A 66 -17.53 4.38 -1.01
CA THR A 66 -18.04 3.55 -2.10
C THR A 66 -18.57 2.22 -1.57
N PHE A 67 -17.87 1.56 -0.65
CA PHE A 67 -18.37 0.34 0.01
C PHE A 67 -19.56 0.63 0.93
N ALA A 68 -19.59 1.76 1.62
CA ALA A 68 -20.72 2.15 2.46
C ALA A 68 -22.00 2.42 1.64
N ALA A 69 -21.86 2.92 0.40
CA ALA A 69 -22.98 3.22 -0.48
C ALA A 69 -23.63 1.98 -1.10
N ASP A 70 -22.87 0.89 -1.28
CA ASP A 70 -23.37 -0.37 -1.83
C ASP A 70 -22.84 -1.57 -1.03
N PRO A 71 -23.62 -2.10 -0.07
CA PRO A 71 -23.25 -3.28 0.71
C PRO A 71 -23.07 -4.56 -0.12
N ASN A 72 -23.50 -4.60 -1.38
CA ASN A 72 -23.31 -5.76 -2.26
C ASN A 72 -22.04 -5.64 -3.12
N LEU A 73 -21.30 -4.53 -3.03
CA LEU A 73 -20.06 -4.34 -3.77
C LEU A 73 -18.99 -5.31 -3.26
N LEU A 74 -18.54 -6.21 -4.13
CA LEU A 74 -17.53 -7.21 -3.77
C LEU A 74 -16.10 -6.72 -3.99
N VAL A 75 -15.86 -5.95 -5.06
CA VAL A 75 -14.52 -5.52 -5.47
C VAL A 75 -14.58 -4.10 -6.01
N LEU A 76 -13.65 -3.26 -5.54
CA LEU A 76 -13.43 -1.92 -6.04
C LEU A 76 -12.01 -1.81 -6.62
N SER A 77 -11.89 -1.29 -7.83
CA SER A 77 -10.60 -1.00 -8.47
C SER A 77 -10.51 0.48 -8.83
N GLY A 78 -9.35 1.07 -8.58
CA GLY A 78 -9.06 2.47 -8.89
C GLY A 78 -8.21 2.65 -10.14
N ALA A 79 -8.07 3.89 -10.59
CA ALA A 79 -7.10 4.25 -11.61
C ALA A 79 -5.70 4.38 -11.00
N ARG A 80 -4.67 3.93 -11.73
CA ARG A 80 -3.27 4.10 -11.35
C ARG A 80 -2.63 5.23 -12.14
N VAL A 81 -1.71 5.95 -11.50
CA VAL A 81 -0.86 6.95 -12.15
C VAL A 81 0.58 6.50 -11.98
N PHE A 82 1.37 6.62 -13.04
CA PHE A 82 2.79 6.31 -12.97
C PHE A 82 3.53 7.47 -12.33
N ARG A 83 4.37 7.18 -11.34
CA ARG A 83 5.28 8.15 -10.74
C ARG A 83 6.68 7.86 -11.24
N SER A 84 7.36 8.89 -11.70
CA SER A 84 8.80 8.79 -11.95
C SER A 84 9.56 8.62 -10.63
N GLU A 85 10.77 8.10 -10.70
CA GLU A 85 11.66 7.94 -9.53
C GLU A 85 11.94 9.29 -8.83
N THR A 86 11.97 10.39 -9.60
CA THR A 86 12.16 11.76 -9.08
C THR A 86 10.91 12.36 -8.42
N GLY A 87 9.75 11.70 -8.50
CA GLY A 87 8.51 12.13 -7.85
C GLY A 87 7.55 12.90 -8.75
N ASP A 88 7.93 13.20 -9.99
CA ASP A 88 7.04 13.84 -10.96
C ASP A 88 5.97 12.86 -11.43
N ARG A 89 4.71 13.31 -11.43
CA ARG A 89 3.57 12.54 -11.94
C ARG A 89 3.71 12.39 -13.46
N ALA A 90 3.96 11.18 -13.95
CA ALA A 90 3.76 10.92 -15.37
C ALA A 90 2.25 10.87 -15.65
N ALA A 91 1.86 11.37 -16.83
CA ALA A 91 0.45 11.44 -17.24
C ALA A 91 -0.26 10.09 -17.04
N ALA A 92 -1.54 10.14 -16.65
CA ALA A 92 -2.37 8.96 -16.40
C ALA A 92 -2.35 8.00 -17.61
N GLY A 93 -1.54 6.95 -17.51
CA GLY A 93 -1.51 5.88 -18.48
C GLY A 93 -2.72 4.99 -18.27
N ARG A 94 -3.67 4.99 -19.21
CA ARG A 94 -4.76 4.01 -19.23
C ARG A 94 -4.15 2.61 -19.27
N CYS A 95 -4.45 1.78 -18.27
CA CYS A 95 -4.17 0.35 -18.32
C CYS A 95 -4.89 -0.20 -19.56
N ARG A 96 -4.14 -0.72 -20.54
CA ARG A 96 -4.75 -1.55 -21.59
C ARG A 96 -5.04 -2.89 -20.93
N THR A 97 -6.32 -3.19 -20.78
CA THR A 97 -6.87 -4.44 -20.26
C THR A 97 -6.41 -5.65 -21.06
#